data_AF-A0A8B5YGH8-F1
#
_entry.id   AF-A0A8B5YGH8-F1
#
_cell.length_a   1.000
_cell.length_b   1.000
_cell.length_c   1.000
_cell.angle_alpha   90.00
_cell.angle_beta   90.00
_cell.angle_gamma   90.00
#
_symmetry.space_group_name_H-M   'P 1'
#
loop_
_entity.id
_entity.type
_entity.pdbx_description
1 polymer ?
#
loop_
_entity_poly.entity_id
_entity_poly.type
_entity_poly.pdbx_seq_one_letter_code
_entity_poly.pdbx_strand_id
1 'polypeptide(L)' 'MIRGGRVKDLPGVRYHIVRGALDTAGVENRAQGRSKYGTKRPKKK' A
#
# COMPACT_ATOMS: atom_id res chain seq x y z
N MET A 1 -5.76 -8.65 -2.20
CA MET A 1 -6.34 -7.90 -3.34
C MET A 1 -5.23 -7.31 -4.21
N ILE A 2 -5.36 -7.39 -5.53
CA ILE A 2 -4.33 -6.97 -6.50
C ILE A 2 -4.83 -5.71 -7.24
N ARG A 3 -3.92 -4.77 -7.53
CA ARG A 3 -4.16 -3.60 -8.39
C ARG A 3 -3.19 -3.60 -9.57
N GLY A 4 -3.62 -3.02 -10.69
CA GLY A 4 -2.77 -2.79 -11.85
C GLY A 4 -1.58 -1.88 -11.53
N GLY A 5 -0.45 -2.12 -12.22
CA GLY A 5 0.73 -1.27 -12.20
C GLY A 5 2.01 -2.09 -12.24
N ARG A 6 2.87 -1.76 -13.22
CA ARG A 6 4.16 -2.41 -13.43
C ARG A 6 5.24 -1.75 -12.58
N VAL A 7 6.13 -2.56 -12.02
CA VAL A 7 7.42 -2.08 -11.51
C VAL A 7 8.35 -1.88 -12.70
N LYS A 8 8.81 -0.64 -12.92
CA LYS A 8 9.58 -0.27 -14.12
C LYS A 8 10.83 -1.15 -14.29
N ASP A 9 11.54 -1.35 -13.19
CA ASP A 9 12.89 -1.92 -13.18
C ASP A 9 12.90 -3.45 -13.20
N LEU A 10 11.76 -4.10 -12.93
CA LEU A 10 11.68 -5.55 -12.83
C LEU A 10 10.87 -6.15 -13.99
N PRO A 11 11.46 -7.02 -14.82
CA PRO A 11 10.71 -7.78 -15.82
C PRO A 11 9.81 -8.80 -15.10
N GLY A 12 8.55 -8.91 -15.56
CA GLY A 12 7.58 -9.85 -15.00
C GLY A 12 6.71 -9.33 -13.85
N VAL A 13 7.11 -8.25 -13.16
CA VAL A 13 6.31 -7.67 -12.06
C VAL A 13 5.31 -6.64 -12.61
N ARG A 14 4.12 -7.12 -12.99
CA ARG A 14 3.08 -6.33 -13.68
C ARG A 14 1.97 -5.78 -12.77
N TYR A 15 1.97 -6.19 -11.50
CA TYR A 15 0.92 -5.85 -10.56
C TYR A 15 1.46 -5.44 -9.20
N HIS A 16 0.66 -4.66 -8.47
CA HIS A 16 0.92 -4.31 -7.08
C HIS A 16 -0.13 -4.90 -6.16
N ILE A 17 0.27 -5.16 -4.93
CA ILE A 17 -0.65 -5.55 -3.86
C ILE A 17 -1.31 -4.29 -3.29
N VAL A 18 -2.62 -4.36 -3.06
CA VAL A 18 -3.33 -3.34 -2.27
C VAL A 18 -3.02 -3.59 -0.79
N ARG A 19 -2.51 -2.57 -0.09
CA ARG A 19 -2.14 -2.65 1.33
C ARG A 19 -3.34 -2.25 2.20
N GLY A 20 -3.54 -2.93 3.33
CA GLY A 20 -4.68 -2.70 4.21
C GLY A 20 -5.98 -3.32 3.71
N ALA A 21 -5.91 -4.35 2.86
CA ALA A 21 -7.07 -5.05 2.29
C ALA A 21 -6.90 -6.57 2.38
N LEU A 22 -7.91 -7.27 2.91
CA LEU A 22 -7.82 -8.68 3.32
C LEU A 22 -6.70 -8.86 4.36
N ASP A 23 -5.86 -9.89 4.22
CA ASP A 23 -4.82 -10.25 5.17
C ASP A 23 -3.55 -9.36 5.07
N THR A 24 -3.52 -8.37 4.17
CA THR A 24 -2.35 -7.52 3.99
C THR A 24 -2.37 -6.33 4.92
N ALA A 25 -1.37 -6.25 5.82
CA ALA A 25 -1.22 -5.12 6.72
C ALA A 25 -0.86 -3.81 5.99
N GLY A 26 -1.24 -2.68 6.58
CA GLY A 26 -0.79 -1.35 6.17
C GLY A 26 0.69 -1.11 6.51
N VAL A 27 1.20 0.08 6.22
CA VAL A 27 2.53 0.52 6.69
C VAL A 27 2.37 1.26 8.02
N GLU A 28 3.15 0.86 9.02
CA GLU A 28 3.14 1.51 10.34
C GLU A 28 3.74 2.92 10.28
N ASN A 29 3.22 3.82 11.13
CA ASN A 29 3.72 5.19 11.33
C ASN A 29 3.84 6.06 10.05
N ARG A 30 3.17 5.68 8.95
CA ARG A 30 3.16 6.46 7.71
C ARG A 30 2.27 7.71 7.85
N ALA A 31 2.88 8.88 7.96
CA ALA A 31 2.15 10.14 8.07
C ALA A 31 1.66 10.69 6.71
N GLN A 32 2.41 10.47 5.63
CA GLN A 32 2.16 11.02 4.29
C GLN A 32 1.84 9.94 3.25
N GLY A 33 0.90 10.23 2.34
CA GLY A 33 0.45 9.27 1.31
C GLY A 33 -0.22 8.01 1.88
N ARG A 34 -0.82 8.12 3.07
CA ARG A 34 -1.37 7.01 3.86
C ARG A 34 -2.42 6.15 3.13
N SER A 35 -3.20 6.75 2.22
CA SER A 35 -4.22 6.04 1.43
C SER A 35 -3.62 4.98 0.49
N LYS A 36 -2.43 5.23 -0.06
CA LYS A 36 -1.74 4.27 -0.94
C LYS A 36 -1.17 3.07 -0.16
N TYR A 37 -0.82 3.28 1.11
CA TYR A 37 -0.12 2.31 1.94
C TYR A 37 -1.01 1.67 3.03
N GLY A 38 -2.32 1.92 3.00
CA GLY A 38 -3.27 1.27 3.89
C GLY A 38 -3.17 1.74 5.35
N THR A 39 -2.72 2.97 5.60
CA THR A 39 -2.52 3.48 6.97
C THR A 39 -3.66 4.42 7.35
N LYS A 40 -4.25 4.23 8.54
CA LYS A 40 -5.30 5.11 9.06
C LYS A 40 -4.71 6.46 9.49
N ARG A 41 -5.53 7.51 9.49
CA ARG A 41 -5.11 8.82 10.02
C ARG A 41 -4.84 8.67 11.53
N PRO A 42 -3.64 9.01 12.01
CA PRO A 42 -3.39 9.02 13.45
C PRO A 42 -4.32 10.06 14.09
N LYS A 43 -4.99 9.66 15.17
CA LYS A 43 -5.72 10.59 16.02
C LYS A 43 -4.66 11.34 16.83
N LYS A 44 -4.59 12.68 16.68
CA LYS A 44 -3.84 13.49 17.65
C LYS A 44 -4.54 13.32 18.99
N LYS A 45 -3.77 13.00 20.03
CA LYS A 45 -4.21 13.23 21.41
C LYS A 45 -4.26 14.73 21.65
#